data_AF-A0A3C0T5I8-F1
#
_entry.id   AF-A0A3C0T5I8-F1
#
_cell.length_a   1.000
_cell.length_b   1.000
_cell.length_c   1.000
_cell.angle_alpha   90.00
_cell.angle_beta   90.00
_cell.angle_gamma   90.00
#
_symmetry.space_group_name_H-M   'P 1'
#
loop_
_entity.id
_entity.type
_entity.pdbx_description
1 polymer ?
#
loop_
_entity_poly.entity_id
_entity_poly.type
_entity_poly.pdbx_seq_one_letter_code
_entity_poly.pdbx_strand_id
1 'polypeptide(L)'
;MSIRLGISIRNMRPQSEASTMAEIAMAADQAGLHSLWLTDHIAIPKAESSGSDGRYVDPLATLAWLSGKTEQIKLGTGVLVLPYR
;
A
#
# COMPACT_ATOMS: atom_id res chain seq x y z
N MET A 1 -6.31 20.91 -16.96
CA MET A 1 -5.82 19.71 -16.24
C MET A 1 -6.84 19.37 -15.17
N SER A 2 -7.31 18.12 -15.09
CA SER A 2 -8.17 17.67 -13.99
C SER A 2 -7.32 17.15 -12.82
N ILE A 3 -7.74 17.46 -11.59
CA ILE A 3 -7.12 16.93 -10.37
C ILE A 3 -7.59 15.49 -10.17
N ARG A 4 -6.68 14.61 -9.73
CA ARG A 4 -6.99 13.22 -9.37
C ARG A 4 -6.50 12.96 -7.95
N LEU A 5 -7.39 12.45 -7.11
CA LEU A 5 -7.10 12.17 -5.71
C LEU A 5 -6.78 10.69 -5.53
N GLY A 6 -5.75 10.40 -4.73
CA GLY A 6 -5.37 9.05 -4.36
C GLY A 6 -4.96 8.97 -2.90
N ILE A 7 -4.78 7.76 -2.40
CA ILE A 7 -4.38 7.49 -1.01
C ILE A 7 -3.16 6.58 -0.95
N SER A 8 -2.42 6.67 0.14
CA SER A 8 -1.38 5.70 0.47
C SER A 8 -1.84 4.90 1.68
N ILE A 9 -1.77 3.57 1.60
CA ILE A 9 -2.01 2.72 2.76
C ILE A 9 -0.68 2.50 3.45
N ARG A 10 -0.63 2.70 4.77
CA ARG A 10 0.50 2.24 5.58
C ARG A 10 0.54 0.72 5.56
N ASN A 11 1.37 0.14 4.69
CA ASN A 11 1.64 -1.30 4.63
C ASN A 11 2.64 -1.76 5.71
N MET A 12 2.58 -1.12 6.88
CA MET A 12 3.36 -1.41 8.07
C MET A 12 2.46 -1.39 9.30
N ARG A 13 2.99 -1.82 10.45
CA ARG A 13 2.20 -1.92 11.69
C ARG A 13 1.33 -0.70 12.02
N PRO A 14 0.18 -0.92 12.69
CA PRO A 14 -0.65 -2.14 12.70
C PRO A 14 -1.52 -2.27 11.43
N GLN A 15 -1.48 -1.30 10.53
CA GLN A 15 -2.37 -1.23 9.36
C GLN A 15 -2.04 -2.27 8.28
N SER A 16 -0.93 -3.01 8.40
CA SER A 16 -0.58 -4.11 7.50
C SER A 16 -1.34 -5.41 7.73
N GLU A 17 -2.27 -5.46 8.69
CA GLU A 17 -3.18 -6.58 8.82
C GLU A 17 -4.09 -6.69 7.59
N ALA A 18 -4.26 -7.93 7.09
CA ALA A 18 -4.93 -8.16 5.82
C ALA A 18 -6.35 -7.57 5.80
N SER A 19 -7.16 -7.83 6.83
CA SER A 19 -8.53 -7.28 6.93
C SER A 19 -8.54 -5.77 6.84
N THR A 20 -7.67 -5.09 7.58
CA THR A 20 -7.55 -3.62 7.56
C THR A 20 -7.17 -3.09 6.18
N MET A 21 -6.19 -3.70 5.51
CA MET A 21 -5.80 -3.27 4.17
C MET A 21 -6.92 -3.48 3.15
N ALA A 22 -7.64 -4.60 3.24
CA ALA A 22 -8.78 -4.89 2.38
C ALA A 22 -9.93 -3.87 2.59
N GLU A 23 -10.29 -3.61 3.84
CA GLU A 23 -11.34 -2.63 4.19
C GLU A 23 -11.01 -1.24 3.64
N ILE A 24 -9.76 -0.77 3.82
CA ILE A 24 -9.34 0.54 3.30
C ILE A 24 -9.37 0.55 1.76
N ALA A 25 -8.87 -0.49 1.11
CA ALA A 25 -8.83 -0.56 -0.35
C ALA A 25 -10.24 -0.56 -0.97
N MET A 26 -11.14 -1.38 -0.42
CA MET A 26 -12.54 -1.44 -0.85
C MET A 26 -13.28 -0.12 -0.61
N ALA A 27 -13.06 0.51 0.55
CA ALA A 27 -13.66 1.80 0.85
C ALA A 27 -13.15 2.90 -0.09
N ALA A 28 -11.86 2.90 -0.41
CA ALA A 28 -11.26 3.87 -1.33
C ALA A 28 -11.78 3.72 -2.76
N ASP A 29 -11.94 2.48 -3.22
CA ASP A 29 -12.51 2.13 -4.51
C ASP A 29 -13.98 2.58 -4.62
N GLN A 30 -14.80 2.24 -3.61
CA GLN A 30 -16.22 2.65 -3.54
C GLN A 30 -16.39 4.17 -3.43
N ALA A 31 -15.45 4.86 -2.80
CA ALA A 31 -15.44 6.32 -2.72
C ALA A 31 -15.01 7.01 -4.04
N GLY A 32 -14.62 6.25 -5.06
CA GLY A 32 -14.23 6.77 -6.37
C GLY A 32 -12.86 7.45 -6.38
N LEU A 33 -11.97 7.09 -5.45
CA LEU A 33 -10.58 7.56 -5.49
C LEU A 33 -9.88 7.00 -6.73
N HIS A 34 -8.99 7.80 -7.31
CA HIS A 34 -8.35 7.43 -8.57
C HIS A 34 -7.25 6.38 -8.37
N SER A 35 -6.54 6.39 -7.24
CA SER A 35 -5.39 5.50 -7.03
C SER A 35 -5.07 5.21 -5.57
N LEU A 36 -4.51 4.03 -5.32
CA LEU A 36 -4.00 3.55 -4.05
C LEU A 36 -2.53 3.17 -4.19
N TRP A 37 -1.72 3.59 -3.24
CA TRP A 37 -0.26 3.44 -3.26
C TRP A 37 0.28 2.69 -2.05
N LEU A 38 1.25 1.80 -2.26
CA LEU A 38 2.06 1.17 -1.20
C LEU A 38 3.55 1.53 -1.35
N THR A 39 4.29 1.55 -0.23
CA THR A 39 5.74 1.79 -0.24
C THR A 39 6.52 0.47 -0.22
N ASP A 40 7.68 0.46 -0.87
CA ASP A 40 8.61 -0.67 -0.92
C ASP A 40 9.73 -0.51 0.12
N HIS A 41 9.56 -1.19 1.26
CA HIS A 41 10.60 -1.29 2.27
C HIS A 41 10.88 -2.74 2.63
N ILE A 42 12.16 -3.08 2.54
CA ILE A 42 12.73 -4.34 3.01
C ILE A 42 13.92 -4.01 3.91
N ALA A 43 14.23 -4.89 4.85
CA ALA A 43 15.45 -4.83 5.67
C ALA A 43 15.73 -3.45 6.33
N ILE A 44 14.73 -2.85 6.99
CA ILE A 44 14.93 -1.57 7.69
C ILE A 44 15.88 -1.77 8.88
N PRO A 45 16.98 -0.98 8.98
CA PRO A 45 17.86 -1.01 10.15
C PRO A 45 17.09 -0.73 11.44
N LYS A 46 17.41 -1.45 12.53
CA LYS A 46 16.71 -1.30 13.82
C LYS A 46 16.74 0.14 14.36
N ALA A 47 17.80 0.90 14.08
CA ALA A 47 17.91 2.30 14.47
C ALA A 47 16.90 3.21 13.73
N GLU A 48 16.44 2.80 12.56
CA GLU A 48 15.53 3.54 11.67
C GLU A 48 14.11 2.96 11.65
N SER A 49 13.84 1.90 12.42
CA SER A 49 12.56 1.19 12.38
C SER A 49 11.47 1.81 13.26
N SER A 50 11.66 3.03 13.76
CA SER A 50 10.69 3.70 14.63
C SER A 50 9.35 3.86 13.91
N GLY A 51 8.27 3.41 14.55
CA GLY A 51 6.90 3.48 14.00
C GLY A 51 6.48 2.33 13.08
N SER A 52 7.41 1.52 12.58
CA SER A 52 7.12 0.30 11.81
C SER A 52 7.55 -1.00 12.52
N ASP A 53 8.47 -0.89 13.48
CA ASP A 53 9.19 -2.01 14.11
C ASP A 53 9.82 -2.96 13.07
N GLY A 54 10.12 -2.45 11.87
CA GLY A 54 10.68 -3.22 10.76
C GLY A 54 9.68 -4.14 10.06
N ARG A 55 8.39 -4.12 10.43
CA ARG A 55 7.35 -4.92 9.78
C ARG A 55 6.69 -4.14 8.65
N TYR A 56 6.99 -4.57 7.42
CA TYR A 56 6.31 -4.15 6.19
C TYR A 56 5.84 -5.41 5.46
N VAL A 57 4.69 -5.32 4.78
CA VAL A 57 4.26 -6.37 3.83
C VAL A 57 4.79 -6.04 2.44
N ASP A 58 5.16 -7.07 1.67
CA ASP A 58 5.67 -6.89 0.31
C ASP A 58 4.63 -6.16 -0.56
N PRO A 59 4.99 -5.02 -1.18
CA PRO A 59 4.02 -4.21 -1.88
C PRO A 59 3.47 -4.88 -3.15
N LEU A 60 4.28 -5.66 -3.88
CA LEU A 60 3.85 -6.27 -5.13
C LEU A 60 2.85 -7.40 -4.88
N ALA A 61 3.14 -8.29 -3.93
CA ALA A 61 2.22 -9.34 -3.51
C ALA A 61 0.93 -8.74 -2.93
N THR A 62 1.04 -7.67 -2.14
CA THR A 62 -0.13 -7.03 -1.53
C THR A 62 -1.01 -6.33 -2.56
N LEU A 63 -0.42 -5.58 -3.50
CA LEU A 63 -1.20 -4.94 -4.58
C LEU A 63 -1.86 -5.99 -5.48
N ALA A 64 -1.18 -7.09 -5.81
CA ALA A 64 -1.77 -8.20 -6.55
C ALA A 64 -2.98 -8.80 -5.80
N TRP A 65 -2.86 -9.01 -4.49
CA TRP A 65 -3.95 -9.51 -3.66
C TRP A 65 -5.12 -8.52 -3.47
N LEU A 66 -4.84 -7.21 -3.44
CA LEU A 66 -5.86 -6.16 -3.39
C LEU A 66 -6.59 -6.00 -4.72
N SER A 67 -5.94 -6.27 -5.85
CA SER A 67 -6.58 -6.21 -7.17
C SER A 67 -7.80 -7.12 -7.29
N GLY A 68 -7.82 -8.25 -6.57
CA GLY A 68 -8.98 -9.14 -6.50
C GLY A 68 -10.11 -8.67 -5.57
N LYS A 69 -10.00 -7.48 -4.96
CA LYS A 69 -10.98 -6.90 -4.02
C LYS A 69 -11.49 -5.53 -4.44
N THR A 70 -10.95 -4.98 -5.52
CA THR A 70 -11.28 -3.64 -6.03
C THR A 70 -11.55 -3.72 -7.52
N GLU A 71 -12.41 -2.86 -8.03
CA GLU A 71 -12.85 -2.90 -9.42
C GLU A 71 -12.27 -1.76 -10.26
N GLN A 72 -12.13 -0.54 -9.71
CA GLN A 72 -11.86 0.67 -10.51
C GLN A 72 -10.59 1.43 -10.10
N ILE A 73 -10.24 1.44 -8.82
CA ILE A 73 -9.10 2.17 -8.28
C ILE A 73 -7.79 1.63 -8.87
N LYS A 74 -6.89 2.55 -9.28
CA LYS A 74 -5.58 2.15 -9.79
C LYS A 74 -4.65 1.79 -8.65
N LEU A 75 -3.93 0.69 -8.80
CA LEU A 75 -3.01 0.17 -7.80
C LEU A 75 -1.57 0.45 -8.23
N GLY A 76 -0.73 0.93 -7.31
CA GLY A 76 0.65 1.27 -7.62
C GLY A 76 1.60 1.31 -6.43
N THR A 77 2.90 1.35 -6.72
CA THR A 77 3.95 1.57 -5.74
C THR A 77 4.39 3.03 -5.75
N GLY A 78 4.54 3.63 -4.57
CA GLY A 78 5.05 4.98 -4.39
C GLY A 78 6.15 4.99 -3.34
N VAL A 79 7.35 4.49 -3.61
CA VAL A 79 7.90 4.00 -4.91
C VAL A 79 8.28 2.51 -4.85
N LEU A 80 8.58 1.90 -6.00
CA LEU A 80 9.26 0.61 -6.07
C LEU A 80 10.78 0.83 -6.10
N VAL A 81 11.53 0.15 -5.23
CA VAL A 81 12.99 0.22 -5.23
C VAL A 81 13.53 -0.87 -6.17
N LEU A 82 13.61 -0.52 -7.46
CA LEU A 82 13.94 -1.47 -8.53
C LEU A 82 15.20 -2.33 -8.27
N PRO A 83 16.31 -1.83 -7.68
CA PRO A 83 17.49 -2.64 -7.39
C PRO A 83 17.28 -3.81 -6.40
N TYR A 84 16.15 -3.88 -5.69
CA TYR A 84 15.83 -4.97 -4.76
C TYR A 84 15.05 -6.13 -5.40
N ARG A 85 14.85 -6.10 -6.71
CA ARG A 85 14.03 -7.06 -7.47
C ARG A 85 14.88 -7.86 -8.45
#